data_AF-A0A3P1SR20-F1
#
_entry.id   AF-A0A3P1SR20-F1
#
_cell.length_a   1.000
_cell.length_b   1.000
_cell.length_c   1.000
_cell.angle_alpha   90.00
_cell.angle_beta   90.00
_cell.angle_gamma   90.00
#
_symmetry.space_group_name_H-M   'P 1'
#
loop_
_entity.id
_entity.type
_entity.pdbx_description
1 polymer ?
#
loop_
_entity_poly.entity_id
_entity_poly.type
_entity_poly.pdbx_seq_one_letter_code
_entity_poly.pdbx_strand_id
1 'polypeptide(L)'
;MEHVLDLIRESYPEIFQLFQPVNANSELIKKAKIIGLPNDYYQLYSLVDGEVESSHGVFGLHRFLPLVESLENQITDPEALIDIPRKFQYDLFVPLFQTPGRQLIGYAKYGHQWDFAEYDVWLGKLNDQSLTTFLDSFYTKLKQGGYVTEQGINGLIDQAEKEAYSEANNTKPISGKSTEAERGDPIFEMPRLLEVLRKEFVIALPQDWSELLLDVEVYKKNGKPIVRCESYFKIGDHPAQYFELTSDFECTDVIARFQYLMEQEGQHWRKASLTFENGAGVKVCITDE
;
A
#
# COMPACT_ATOMS: atom_id res chain seq x y z
N MET A 1 -20.88 -2.66 -12.73
CA MET A 1 -20.48 -3.84 -11.95
C MET A 1 -20.62 -5.14 -12.74
N GLU A 2 -21.81 -5.57 -13.18
CA GLU A 2 -22.00 -6.78 -14.00
C GLU A 2 -21.16 -6.77 -15.29
N HIS A 3 -21.12 -5.62 -15.99
CA HIS A 3 -20.29 -5.42 -17.19
C HIS A 3 -18.79 -5.65 -16.98
N VAL A 4 -18.27 -5.52 -15.75
CA VAL A 4 -16.86 -5.78 -15.45
C VAL A 4 -16.59 -7.27 -15.49
N LEU A 5 -17.45 -8.06 -14.84
CA LEU A 5 -17.35 -9.51 -14.81
C LEU A 5 -17.58 -10.11 -16.20
N ASP A 6 -18.50 -9.56 -16.98
CA ASP A 6 -18.71 -9.99 -18.37
C ASP A 6 -17.48 -9.72 -19.23
N LEU A 7 -16.86 -8.54 -19.12
CA LEU A 7 -15.65 -8.22 -19.87
C LEU A 7 -14.47 -9.12 -19.48
N ILE A 8 -14.31 -9.45 -18.19
CA ILE A 8 -13.31 -10.42 -17.73
C ILE A 8 -13.61 -11.80 -18.32
N ARG A 9 -14.87 -12.25 -18.29
CA ARG A 9 -15.29 -13.53 -18.86
C ARG A 9 -14.98 -13.65 -20.35
N GLU A 10 -15.18 -12.57 -21.10
CA GLU A 10 -14.94 -12.50 -22.54
C GLU A 10 -13.46 -12.40 -22.89
N SER A 11 -12.70 -11.59 -22.16
CA SER A 11 -11.30 -11.25 -22.50
C SER A 11 -10.28 -12.19 -21.85
N TYR A 12 -10.59 -12.73 -20.68
CA TYR A 12 -9.71 -13.56 -19.84
C TYR A 12 -10.49 -14.73 -19.22
N PRO A 13 -11.02 -15.66 -20.04
CA PRO A 13 -11.88 -16.74 -19.57
C PRO A 13 -11.19 -17.66 -18.55
N GLU A 14 -9.87 -17.83 -18.62
CA GLU A 14 -9.07 -18.57 -17.66
C GLU A 14 -8.99 -17.87 -16.29
N ILE A 15 -8.94 -16.54 -16.28
CA ILE A 15 -8.94 -15.75 -15.05
C ILE A 15 -10.34 -15.70 -14.44
N PHE A 16 -11.38 -15.67 -15.27
CA PHE A 16 -12.76 -15.69 -14.79
C PHE A 16 -13.08 -16.93 -13.95
N GLN A 17 -12.39 -18.05 -14.18
CA GLN A 17 -12.56 -19.28 -13.38
C GLN A 17 -12.08 -19.15 -11.93
N LEU A 18 -11.35 -18.09 -11.59
CA LEU A 18 -10.90 -17.84 -10.22
C LEU A 18 -12.02 -17.32 -9.32
N PHE A 19 -13.12 -16.82 -9.87
CA PHE A 19 -14.26 -16.35 -9.07
C PHE A 19 -15.03 -17.51 -8.46
N GLN A 20 -15.37 -17.37 -7.17
CA GLN A 20 -16.21 -18.33 -6.47
C GLN A 20 -17.71 -18.06 -6.75
N PRO A 21 -18.55 -19.10 -6.81
CA PRO A 21 -19.98 -18.92 -6.96
C PRO A 21 -20.57 -18.18 -5.75
N VAL A 22 -21.67 -17.45 -5.98
CA VAL A 22 -22.35 -16.64 -4.95
C VAL A 22 -22.62 -17.43 -3.67
N ASN A 23 -22.31 -16.81 -2.53
CA ASN A 23 -22.52 -17.42 -1.22
C ASN A 23 -24.01 -17.54 -0.89
N ALA A 24 -24.47 -18.76 -0.64
CA ALA A 24 -25.86 -19.01 -0.23
C ALA A 24 -26.08 -18.92 1.29
N ASN A 25 -25.05 -18.63 2.09
CA ASN A 25 -25.14 -18.59 3.54
C ASN A 25 -25.90 -17.36 4.04
N SER A 26 -27.19 -17.56 4.30
CA SER A 26 -28.09 -16.51 4.78
C SER A 26 -27.67 -15.85 6.09
N GLU A 27 -26.90 -16.52 6.96
CA GLU A 27 -26.43 -15.93 8.22
C GLU A 27 -25.27 -14.95 7.99
N LEU A 28 -24.34 -15.25 7.07
CA LEU A 28 -23.28 -14.32 6.67
C LEU A 28 -23.87 -13.06 6.01
N ILE A 29 -24.86 -13.23 5.13
CA ILE A 29 -25.57 -12.12 4.50
C ILE A 29 -26.29 -11.26 5.54
N LYS A 30 -26.94 -11.88 6.55
CA LYS A 30 -27.56 -11.14 7.66
C LYS A 30 -26.51 -10.36 8.47
N LYS A 31 -25.36 -10.97 8.79
CA LYS A 31 -24.25 -10.31 9.50
C LYS A 31 -23.78 -9.07 8.73
N ALA A 32 -23.55 -9.19 7.42
CA ALA A 32 -23.18 -8.05 6.58
C ALA A 32 -24.23 -6.93 6.62
N LYS A 33 -25.53 -7.28 6.52
CA LYS A 33 -26.63 -6.30 6.58
C LYS A 33 -26.73 -5.56 7.93
N ILE A 34 -26.43 -6.23 9.04
CA ILE A 34 -26.42 -5.61 10.38
C ILE A 34 -25.31 -4.55 10.49
N ILE A 35 -24.15 -4.79 9.88
CA ILE A 35 -23.02 -3.85 9.87
C ILE A 35 -23.40 -2.55 9.15
N GLY A 36 -24.28 -2.65 8.15
CA GLY A 36 -24.80 -1.51 7.41
C GLY A 36 -23.83 -1.00 6.34
N LEU A 37 -23.12 -1.91 5.66
CA LEU A 37 -22.19 -1.60 4.58
C LEU A 37 -22.89 -0.86 3.40
N PRO A 38 -22.13 -0.14 2.56
CA PRO A 38 -22.67 0.51 1.37
C PRO A 38 -23.34 -0.45 0.38
N ASN A 39 -24.25 0.05 -0.47
CA ASN A 39 -25.04 -0.79 -1.35
C ASN A 39 -24.20 -1.55 -2.40
N ASP A 40 -23.15 -0.92 -2.92
CA ASP A 40 -22.28 -1.50 -3.94
C ASP A 40 -21.48 -2.70 -3.42
N TYR A 41 -21.17 -2.75 -2.12
CA TYR A 41 -20.64 -3.94 -1.45
C TYR A 41 -21.53 -5.17 -1.70
N TYR A 42 -22.84 -5.05 -1.44
CA TYR A 42 -23.76 -6.17 -1.62
C TYR A 42 -23.99 -6.49 -3.09
N GLN A 43 -23.95 -5.49 -3.98
CA GLN A 43 -24.06 -5.72 -5.41
C GLN A 43 -22.93 -6.63 -5.90
N LEU A 44 -21.69 -6.42 -5.45
CA LEU A 44 -20.56 -7.25 -5.88
C LEU A 44 -20.72 -8.69 -5.39
N TYR A 45 -21.02 -8.88 -4.09
CA TYR A 45 -21.25 -10.21 -3.51
C TYR A 45 -22.51 -10.92 -4.03
N SER A 46 -23.44 -10.19 -4.65
CA SER A 46 -24.59 -10.80 -5.33
C SER A 46 -24.24 -11.43 -6.68
N LEU A 47 -23.06 -11.09 -7.24
CA LEU A 47 -22.58 -11.59 -8.52
C LEU A 47 -21.59 -12.74 -8.36
N VAL A 48 -20.62 -12.62 -7.43
CA VAL A 48 -19.59 -13.63 -7.12
C VAL A 48 -19.15 -13.54 -5.66
N ASP A 49 -18.69 -14.64 -5.05
CA ASP A 49 -18.24 -14.67 -3.63
C ASP A 49 -16.71 -14.63 -3.49
N GLY A 50 -16.10 -13.55 -3.97
CA GLY A 50 -14.65 -13.45 -3.95
C GLY A 50 -13.97 -14.37 -4.97
N GLU A 51 -12.68 -14.56 -4.77
CA GLU A 51 -11.79 -15.39 -5.58
C GLU A 51 -11.30 -16.59 -4.78
N VAL A 52 -10.87 -17.65 -5.48
CA VAL A 52 -10.22 -18.82 -4.85
C VAL A 52 -8.91 -18.42 -4.16
N GLU A 53 -8.51 -19.18 -3.15
CA GLU A 53 -7.30 -18.88 -2.35
C GLU A 53 -6.02 -18.80 -3.19
N SER A 54 -5.93 -19.61 -4.26
CA SER A 54 -4.80 -19.66 -5.19
C SER A 54 -4.77 -18.51 -6.21
N SER A 55 -5.72 -17.59 -6.15
CA SER A 55 -5.73 -16.37 -6.97
C SER A 55 -4.68 -15.38 -6.47
N HIS A 56 -3.94 -14.79 -7.40
CA HIS A 56 -3.05 -13.65 -7.16
C HIS A 56 -3.77 -12.31 -7.32
N GLY A 57 -5.05 -12.32 -7.70
CA GLY A 57 -5.92 -11.15 -7.80
C GLY A 57 -6.40 -10.86 -9.21
N VAL A 58 -7.72 -10.82 -9.39
CA VAL A 58 -8.36 -10.50 -10.68
C VAL A 58 -8.39 -9.00 -10.93
N PHE A 59 -8.47 -8.17 -9.89
CA PHE A 59 -8.62 -6.73 -10.03
C PHE A 59 -7.27 -6.00 -10.00
N GLY A 60 -6.36 -6.31 -10.92
CA GLY A 60 -5.01 -5.71 -10.94
C GLY A 60 -4.18 -6.18 -9.75
N LEU A 61 -4.05 -7.50 -9.59
CA LEU A 61 -3.42 -8.16 -8.44
C LEU A 61 -4.10 -7.89 -7.08
N HIS A 62 -5.27 -7.24 -7.07
CA HIS A 62 -6.12 -7.16 -5.89
C HIS A 62 -7.06 -8.37 -5.86
N ARG A 63 -6.81 -9.30 -4.93
CA ARG A 63 -7.62 -10.50 -4.70
C ARG A 63 -8.92 -10.12 -3.99
N PHE A 64 -10.04 -10.30 -4.66
CA PHE A 64 -11.35 -10.11 -4.06
C PHE A 64 -11.62 -11.20 -3.01
N LEU A 65 -11.78 -10.80 -1.76
CA LEU A 65 -11.95 -11.69 -0.63
C LEU A 65 -13.36 -12.30 -0.62
N PRO A 66 -13.49 -13.62 -0.36
CA PRO A 66 -14.79 -14.22 -0.06
C PRO A 66 -15.49 -13.50 1.09
N LEU A 67 -16.83 -13.50 1.09
CA LEU A 67 -17.62 -12.76 2.08
C LEU A 67 -17.29 -13.20 3.52
N VAL A 68 -17.01 -14.49 3.71
CA VAL A 68 -16.59 -15.03 5.01
C VAL A 68 -15.28 -14.40 5.47
N GLU A 69 -14.26 -14.36 4.60
CA GLU A 69 -12.96 -13.77 4.91
C GLU A 69 -13.06 -12.27 5.15
N SER A 70 -13.86 -11.57 4.33
CA SER A 70 -14.14 -10.14 4.50
C SER A 70 -14.73 -9.84 5.90
N LEU A 71 -15.70 -10.64 6.33
CA LEU A 71 -16.40 -10.44 7.61
C LEU A 71 -15.63 -10.97 8.82
N GLU A 72 -14.68 -11.89 8.64
CA GLU A 72 -13.82 -12.41 9.72
C GLU A 72 -12.61 -11.50 9.95
N ASN A 73 -12.09 -10.87 8.89
CA ASN A 73 -10.95 -9.95 8.96
C ASN A 73 -11.37 -8.49 9.17
N GLN A 74 -12.50 -8.26 9.83
CA GLN A 74 -12.91 -6.91 10.23
C GLN A 74 -11.96 -6.36 11.29
N ILE A 75 -11.64 -5.08 11.19
CA ILE A 75 -10.77 -4.39 12.13
C ILE A 75 -11.62 -3.41 12.92
N THR A 76 -11.62 -3.55 14.23
CA THR A 76 -12.32 -2.65 15.17
C THR A 76 -11.38 -2.05 16.21
N ASP A 77 -10.08 -2.32 16.10
CA ASP A 77 -9.09 -1.78 17.02
C ASP A 77 -8.94 -0.27 16.77
N PRO A 78 -9.31 0.59 17.73
CA PRO A 78 -9.22 2.04 17.58
C PRO A 78 -7.84 2.55 17.20
N GLU A 79 -6.76 1.90 17.65
CA GLU A 79 -5.39 2.34 17.35
C GLU A 79 -5.00 2.03 15.91
N ALA A 80 -5.47 0.90 15.38
CA ALA A 80 -5.26 0.50 13.97
C ALA A 80 -6.12 1.32 12.99
N LEU A 81 -7.23 1.91 13.46
CA LEU A 81 -8.21 2.64 12.65
C LEU A 81 -8.02 4.17 12.65
N ILE A 82 -6.83 4.63 13.03
CA ILE A 82 -6.46 6.04 12.93
C ILE A 82 -5.97 6.30 11.51
N ASP A 83 -6.66 7.18 10.78
CA ASP A 83 -6.10 7.89 9.63
C ASP A 83 -5.17 8.97 10.17
N ILE A 84 -3.89 8.60 10.23
CA ILE A 84 -2.82 9.42 10.80
C ILE A 84 -2.69 10.76 10.04
N PRO A 85 -2.63 10.79 8.68
CA PRO A 85 -2.57 12.05 7.93
C PRO A 85 -3.68 13.04 8.29
N ARG A 86 -4.91 12.54 8.45
CA ARG A 86 -6.08 13.40 8.69
C ARG A 86 -6.43 13.57 10.17
N LYS A 87 -5.71 12.86 11.06
CA LYS A 87 -6.01 12.77 12.50
C LYS A 87 -7.46 12.40 12.73
N PHE A 88 -7.94 11.48 11.90
CA PHE A 88 -9.32 11.06 11.87
C PHE A 88 -9.40 9.61 12.34
N GLN A 89 -10.41 9.27 13.14
CA GLN A 89 -10.53 7.95 13.73
C GLN A 89 -11.79 7.28 13.20
N TYR A 90 -11.62 6.07 12.67
CA TYR A 90 -12.72 5.23 12.19
C TYR A 90 -13.16 4.24 13.28
N ASP A 91 -14.40 3.78 13.18
CA ASP A 91 -15.03 2.86 14.13
C ASP A 91 -14.85 1.39 13.73
N LEU A 92 -14.74 1.14 12.42
CA LEU A 92 -14.70 -0.20 11.84
C LEU A 92 -14.08 -0.14 10.45
N PHE A 93 -13.27 -1.12 10.09
CA PHE A 93 -12.88 -1.38 8.71
C PHE A 93 -13.28 -2.80 8.28
N VAL A 94 -13.87 -2.91 7.09
CA VAL A 94 -14.27 -4.18 6.48
C VAL A 94 -13.53 -4.34 5.15
N PRO A 95 -12.58 -5.28 5.04
CA PRO A 95 -11.80 -5.47 3.83
C PRO A 95 -12.61 -6.13 2.71
N LEU A 96 -12.42 -5.72 1.47
CA LEU A 96 -12.99 -6.33 0.27
C LEU A 96 -11.91 -7.00 -0.57
N PHE A 97 -10.77 -6.34 -0.74
CA PHE A 97 -9.65 -6.85 -1.52
C PHE A 97 -8.42 -7.02 -0.65
N GLN A 98 -7.55 -7.94 -1.06
CA GLN A 98 -6.22 -8.12 -0.53
C GLN A 98 -5.20 -7.96 -1.66
N THR A 99 -4.22 -7.08 -1.46
CA THR A 99 -3.11 -6.89 -2.41
C THR A 99 -2.01 -7.93 -2.16
N PRO A 100 -1.07 -8.13 -3.10
CA PRO A 100 0.05 -9.06 -2.90
C PRO A 100 0.94 -8.66 -1.71
N GLY A 101 0.96 -7.36 -1.39
CA GLY A 101 1.61 -6.80 -0.21
C GLY A 101 0.88 -7.08 1.10
N ARG A 102 -0.22 -7.84 1.11
CA ARG A 102 -1.12 -8.04 2.26
C ARG A 102 -1.85 -6.77 2.71
N GLN A 103 -1.80 -5.71 1.91
CA GLN A 103 -2.64 -4.53 2.16
C GLN A 103 -4.09 -4.93 1.88
N LEU A 104 -5.00 -4.33 2.61
CA LEU A 104 -6.43 -4.58 2.49
C LEU A 104 -7.08 -3.32 1.91
N ILE A 105 -8.00 -3.49 0.98
CA ILE A 105 -8.79 -2.38 0.43
C ILE A 105 -10.24 -2.67 0.75
N GLY A 106 -10.98 -1.71 1.29
CA GLY A 106 -12.35 -1.93 1.70
C GLY A 106 -13.04 -0.69 2.23
N TYR A 107 -13.98 -0.89 3.15
CA TYR A 107 -14.83 0.17 3.68
C TYR A 107 -14.50 0.48 5.14
N ALA A 108 -14.21 1.75 5.40
CA ALA A 108 -13.98 2.32 6.72
C ALA A 108 -15.21 3.11 7.20
N LYS A 109 -15.73 2.79 8.38
CA LYS A 109 -16.92 3.40 8.98
C LYS A 109 -16.56 4.53 9.93
N TYR A 110 -17.32 5.62 9.88
CA TYR A 110 -17.26 6.68 10.87
C TYR A 110 -18.66 7.23 11.14
N GLY A 111 -19.16 6.98 12.35
CA GLY A 111 -20.55 7.23 12.71
C GLY A 111 -21.53 6.51 11.77
N HIS A 112 -22.22 7.30 10.93
CA HIS A 112 -23.19 6.80 9.94
C HIS A 112 -22.66 6.83 8.50
N GLN A 113 -21.41 7.22 8.30
CA GLN A 113 -20.79 7.37 6.99
C GLN A 113 -19.74 6.29 6.75
N TRP A 114 -19.41 6.09 5.47
CA TRP A 114 -18.45 5.10 5.00
C TRP A 114 -17.52 5.74 3.99
N ASP A 115 -16.23 5.47 4.11
CA ASP A 115 -15.21 5.82 3.14
C ASP A 115 -14.63 4.54 2.54
N PHE A 116 -14.35 4.57 1.23
CA PHE A 116 -13.53 3.54 0.60
C PHE A 116 -12.05 3.84 0.89
N ALA A 117 -11.34 2.86 1.45
CA ALA A 117 -10.04 3.07 2.07
C ALA A 117 -9.12 1.88 1.89
N GLU A 118 -7.84 2.14 2.00
CA GLU A 118 -6.78 1.15 2.11
C GLU A 118 -6.35 1.04 3.57
N TYR A 119 -6.09 -0.18 4.00
CA TYR A 119 -5.54 -0.52 5.29
C TYR A 119 -4.28 -1.35 5.07
N ASP A 120 -3.17 -0.92 5.68
CA ASP A 120 -1.92 -1.69 5.72
C ASP A 120 -1.39 -1.70 7.15
N VAL A 121 -0.57 -0.72 7.50
CA VAL A 121 -0.13 -0.44 8.87
C VAL A 121 -1.12 0.48 9.60
N TRP A 122 -1.81 1.33 8.83
CA TRP A 122 -2.90 2.19 9.25
C TRP A 122 -3.88 2.38 8.10
N LEU A 123 -4.96 3.11 8.36
CA LEU A 123 -6.00 3.41 7.41
C LEU A 123 -5.69 4.68 6.61
N GLY A 124 -5.77 4.61 5.28
CA GLY A 124 -5.64 5.74 4.37
C GLY A 124 -6.84 5.80 3.43
N LYS A 125 -7.48 6.96 3.31
CA LYS A 125 -8.57 7.13 2.36
C LYS A 125 -8.05 7.06 0.93
N LEU A 126 -8.65 6.21 0.10
CA LEU A 126 -8.32 6.15 -1.32
C LEU A 126 -8.87 7.37 -2.07
N ASN A 127 -8.23 7.71 -3.19
CA ASN A 127 -8.74 8.74 -4.09
C ASN A 127 -10.09 8.34 -4.70
N ASP A 128 -10.32 7.03 -4.86
CA ASP A 128 -11.61 6.47 -5.24
C ASP A 128 -12.60 6.61 -4.08
N GLN A 129 -13.75 7.23 -4.35
CA GLN A 129 -14.74 7.53 -3.32
C GLN A 129 -15.61 6.31 -2.94
N SER A 130 -15.60 5.25 -3.77
CA SER A 130 -16.46 4.06 -3.62
C SER A 130 -15.91 2.87 -4.38
N LEU A 131 -16.38 1.66 -4.04
CA LEU A 131 -16.13 0.43 -4.79
C LEU A 131 -16.56 0.59 -6.26
N THR A 132 -17.68 1.26 -6.50
CA THR A 132 -18.15 1.52 -7.87
C THR A 132 -17.12 2.31 -8.67
N THR A 133 -16.55 3.37 -8.10
CA THR A 133 -15.53 4.20 -8.76
C THR A 133 -14.27 3.40 -9.06
N PHE A 134 -13.81 2.61 -8.10
CA PHE A 134 -12.68 1.69 -8.26
C PHE A 134 -12.91 0.71 -9.42
N LEU A 135 -14.09 0.06 -9.47
CA LEU A 135 -14.42 -0.90 -10.52
C LEU A 135 -14.62 -0.24 -11.90
N ASP A 136 -15.09 1.00 -11.96
CA ASP A 136 -15.23 1.75 -13.22
C ASP A 136 -13.86 2.16 -13.79
N SER A 137 -12.92 2.56 -12.93
CA SER A 137 -11.51 2.80 -13.29
C SER A 137 -10.86 1.52 -13.83
N PHE A 138 -11.02 0.41 -13.10
CA PHE A 138 -10.55 -0.91 -13.54
C PHE A 138 -11.16 -1.31 -14.89
N TYR A 139 -12.48 -1.18 -15.05
CA TYR A 139 -13.18 -1.51 -16.30
C TYR A 139 -12.68 -0.71 -17.48
N THR A 140 -12.50 0.61 -17.28
CA THR A 140 -12.01 1.51 -18.33
C THR A 140 -10.63 1.09 -18.80
N LYS A 141 -9.74 0.76 -17.86
CA LYS A 141 -8.38 0.28 -18.16
C LYS A 141 -8.38 -1.11 -18.81
N LEU A 142 -9.23 -2.01 -18.34
CA LEU A 142 -9.41 -3.35 -18.91
C LEU A 142 -9.86 -3.28 -20.37
N LYS A 143 -10.84 -2.43 -20.68
CA LYS A 143 -11.34 -2.22 -22.04
C LYS A 143 -10.28 -1.65 -22.99
N GLN A 144 -9.30 -0.93 -22.45
CA GLN A 144 -8.18 -0.36 -23.21
C GLN A 144 -7.00 -1.33 -23.36
N GLY A 145 -7.10 -2.56 -22.86
CA GLY A 145 -6.02 -3.54 -22.89
C GLY A 145 -4.91 -3.28 -21.87
N GLY A 146 -5.18 -2.51 -20.81
CA GLY A 146 -4.17 -2.13 -19.80
C GLY A 146 -3.81 -3.22 -18.78
N TYR A 147 -4.26 -4.46 -18.98
CA TYR A 147 -3.94 -5.61 -18.13
C TYR A 147 -3.44 -6.78 -18.94
N VAL A 148 -2.61 -7.63 -18.32
CA VAL A 148 -2.03 -8.83 -18.93
C VAL A 148 -2.02 -10.00 -17.96
N THR A 149 -1.88 -11.22 -18.48
CA THR A 149 -1.59 -12.44 -17.70
C THR A 149 -0.13 -12.83 -17.84
N GLU A 150 0.40 -13.59 -16.87
CA GLU A 150 1.78 -14.08 -16.88
C GLU A 150 1.89 -15.50 -16.35
N GLN A 151 2.84 -16.27 -16.87
CA GLN A 151 3.04 -17.65 -16.45
C GLN A 151 3.41 -17.71 -14.96
N GLY A 152 2.64 -18.47 -14.19
CA GLY A 152 2.83 -18.61 -12.74
C GLY A 152 2.04 -17.59 -11.92
N ILE A 153 1.40 -16.59 -12.55
CA ILE A 153 0.53 -15.62 -11.89
C ILE A 153 -0.91 -15.89 -12.32
N ASN A 154 -1.70 -16.43 -11.39
CA ASN A 154 -3.13 -16.63 -11.56
C ASN A 154 -3.89 -15.33 -11.22
N GLY A 155 -3.81 -14.33 -12.08
CA GLY A 155 -4.43 -13.02 -11.88
C GLY A 155 -4.23 -12.08 -13.06
N LEU A 156 -4.73 -10.84 -12.95
CA LEU A 156 -4.47 -9.78 -13.93
C LEU A 156 -3.43 -8.81 -13.37
N ILE A 157 -2.42 -8.53 -14.18
CA ILE A 157 -1.32 -7.61 -13.86
C ILE A 157 -1.54 -6.33 -14.64
N ASP A 158 -1.44 -5.20 -13.96
CA ASP A 158 -1.44 -3.90 -14.60
C ASP A 158 -0.22 -3.76 -15.50
N GLN A 159 -0.42 -3.44 -16.78
CA GLN A 159 0.68 -3.36 -17.73
C GLN A 159 1.70 -2.27 -17.36
N ALA A 160 1.25 -1.15 -16.79
CA ALA A 160 2.15 -0.08 -16.36
C ALA A 160 3.00 -0.51 -15.16
N GLU A 161 2.44 -1.30 -14.25
CA GLU A 161 3.19 -1.89 -13.14
C GLU A 161 4.23 -2.90 -13.63
N LYS A 162 3.84 -3.77 -14.59
CA LYS A 162 4.77 -4.73 -15.20
C LYS A 162 5.96 -4.04 -15.87
N GLU A 163 5.71 -2.96 -16.60
CA GLU A 163 6.76 -2.17 -17.25
C GLU A 163 7.69 -1.53 -16.20
N ALA A 164 7.14 -0.97 -15.12
CA ALA A 164 7.94 -0.42 -14.01
C ALA A 164 8.83 -1.48 -13.33
N TYR A 165 8.35 -2.72 -13.12
CA TYR A 165 9.16 -3.82 -12.58
C TYR A 165 10.22 -4.34 -13.55
N SER A 166 9.95 -4.26 -14.86
CA SER A 166 10.88 -4.71 -15.90
C SER A 166 12.03 -3.70 -16.12
N GLU A 167 11.74 -2.41 -15.95
CA GLU A 167 12.76 -1.35 -16.01
C GLU A 167 13.67 -1.37 -14.77
N ALA A 168 13.11 -1.60 -13.57
CA ALA A 168 13.89 -1.71 -12.33
C ALA A 168 14.87 -2.89 -12.30
N ASN A 169 14.59 -3.97 -13.04
CA ASN A 169 15.43 -5.17 -13.08
C ASN A 169 16.43 -5.21 -14.26
N ASN A 170 16.39 -4.23 -15.17
CA ASN A 170 17.33 -4.13 -16.30
C ASN A 170 18.56 -3.24 -16.01
N THR A 171 18.63 -2.61 -14.83
CA THR A 171 19.87 -2.06 -14.29
C THR A 171 20.76 -3.19 -13.78
N LYS A 172 21.81 -3.52 -14.55
CA LYS A 172 22.83 -4.50 -14.18
C LYS A 172 23.33 -4.27 -12.75
N PRO A 173 23.59 -5.33 -11.96
CA PRO A 173 24.27 -5.17 -10.68
C PRO A 173 25.65 -4.57 -10.94
N ILE A 174 25.89 -3.38 -10.39
CA ILE A 174 27.22 -2.77 -10.37
C ILE A 174 28.03 -3.59 -9.38
N SER A 175 28.76 -4.57 -9.93
CA SER A 175 29.87 -5.22 -9.26
C SER A 175 30.96 -4.17 -9.06
N GLY A 176 31.03 -3.60 -7.86
CA GLY A 176 32.08 -2.69 -7.44
C GLY A 176 32.42 -2.91 -5.97
N LYS A 177 33.60 -3.45 -5.71
CA LYS A 177 34.18 -3.62 -4.37
C LYS A 177 34.29 -2.26 -3.66
N SER A 178 33.87 -2.21 -2.40
CA SER A 178 34.52 -1.35 -1.40
C SER A 178 34.61 -2.09 -0.07
N THR A 179 35.84 -2.49 0.27
CA THR A 179 36.27 -2.79 1.62
C THR A 179 36.34 -1.51 2.42
N GLU A 180 35.61 -1.41 3.52
CA GLU A 180 36.08 -0.82 4.78
C GLU A 180 35.07 -1.14 5.89
N ALA A 181 35.58 -1.60 7.03
CA ALA A 181 34.82 -2.00 8.20
C ALA A 181 34.55 -0.77 9.07
N GLU A 182 33.35 -0.65 9.66
CA GLU A 182 33.12 -0.41 11.10
C GLU A 182 31.65 -0.08 11.40
N ARG A 183 31.13 -0.72 12.46
CA ARG A 183 29.77 -0.68 13.04
C ARG A 183 28.64 -1.21 12.16
N GLY A 184 28.11 -2.37 12.59
CA GLY A 184 26.93 -2.97 12.00
C GLY A 184 25.69 -2.17 12.37
N ASP A 185 25.45 -1.09 11.64
CA ASP A 185 24.15 -0.46 11.63
C ASP A 185 23.15 -1.45 11.01
N PRO A 186 21.98 -1.66 11.64
CA PRO A 186 20.97 -2.57 11.10
C PRO A 186 20.52 -2.08 9.72
N ILE A 187 20.72 -2.92 8.70
CA ILE A 187 20.14 -2.73 7.38
C ILE A 187 18.73 -3.32 7.42
N PHE A 188 17.73 -2.48 7.22
CA PHE A 188 16.34 -2.91 7.15
C PHE A 188 15.94 -3.06 5.68
N GLU A 189 15.67 -4.30 5.28
CA GLU A 189 15.04 -4.59 4.00
C GLU A 189 13.55 -4.27 4.12
N MET A 190 13.16 -3.02 3.90
CA MET A 190 11.74 -2.64 3.78
C MET A 190 11.38 -2.20 2.36
N PRO A 191 11.21 -3.14 1.40
CA PRO A 191 10.74 -2.83 0.05
C PRO A 191 9.47 -1.97 0.00
N ARG A 192 8.58 -2.15 0.99
CA ARG A 192 7.29 -1.42 1.10
C ARG A 192 7.44 0.04 1.48
N LEU A 193 8.41 0.35 2.35
CA LEU A 193 8.68 1.73 2.77
C LEU A 193 9.33 2.50 1.62
N LEU A 194 10.22 1.84 0.87
CA LEU A 194 10.80 2.40 -0.36
C LEU A 194 9.74 2.73 -1.40
N GLU A 195 8.64 1.98 -1.49
CA GLU A 195 7.56 2.27 -2.43
C GLU A 195 6.71 3.47 -2.00
N VAL A 196 6.40 3.60 -0.71
CA VAL A 196 5.72 4.78 -0.14
C VAL A 196 6.61 6.02 -0.27
N LEU A 197 7.89 5.90 0.07
CA LEU A 197 8.88 6.96 -0.14
C LEU A 197 9.03 7.30 -1.62
N ARG A 198 9.01 6.31 -2.52
CA ARG A 198 9.03 6.56 -3.96
C ARG A 198 7.80 7.34 -4.40
N LYS A 199 6.59 6.97 -3.98
CA LYS A 199 5.36 7.67 -4.41
C LYS A 199 5.30 9.11 -3.88
N GLU A 200 5.73 9.34 -2.64
CA GLU A 200 5.61 10.66 -1.99
C GLU A 200 6.83 11.58 -2.24
N PHE A 201 8.06 11.03 -2.37
CA PHE A 201 9.29 11.84 -2.51
C PHE A 201 9.80 11.98 -3.96
N VAL A 202 9.44 11.08 -4.89
CA VAL A 202 9.98 11.10 -6.28
C VAL A 202 9.53 12.31 -7.08
N ILE A 203 8.44 12.98 -6.71
CA ILE A 203 8.02 14.22 -7.39
C ILE A 203 9.11 15.31 -7.28
N ALA A 204 9.97 15.26 -6.24
CA ALA A 204 11.02 16.23 -6.00
C ALA A 204 12.45 15.76 -6.37
N LEU A 205 12.66 14.46 -6.63
CA LEU A 205 14.00 13.91 -6.87
C LEU A 205 14.37 13.91 -8.37
N PRO A 206 15.63 14.25 -8.74
CA PRO A 206 16.14 14.06 -10.09
C PRO A 206 16.05 12.60 -10.52
N GLN A 207 15.81 12.31 -11.81
CA GLN A 207 15.64 10.92 -12.29
C GLN A 207 16.86 10.01 -12.09
N ASP A 208 18.04 10.58 -11.86
CA ASP A 208 19.35 9.90 -11.79
C ASP A 208 19.93 9.79 -10.36
N TRP A 209 19.11 9.97 -9.33
CA TRP A 209 19.54 9.83 -7.94
C TRP A 209 20.01 8.40 -7.59
N SER A 210 21.04 8.29 -6.74
CA SER A 210 21.60 7.02 -6.24
C SER A 210 21.22 6.75 -4.78
N GLU A 211 21.25 7.78 -3.94
CA GLU A 211 20.90 7.71 -2.52
C GLU A 211 19.97 8.88 -2.15
N LEU A 212 18.95 8.60 -1.34
CA LEU A 212 18.19 9.61 -0.61
C LEU A 212 18.60 9.52 0.86
N LEU A 213 18.91 10.66 1.46
CA LEU A 213 19.34 10.79 2.85
C LEU A 213 18.33 11.67 3.58
N LEU A 214 17.74 11.15 4.65
CA LEU A 214 16.84 11.91 5.51
C LEU A 214 17.45 11.98 6.91
N ASP A 215 17.75 13.18 7.38
CA ASP A 215 18.07 13.42 8.77
C ASP A 215 16.80 13.83 9.51
N VAL A 216 16.41 12.99 10.46
CA VAL A 216 15.09 13.04 11.07
C VAL A 216 15.21 13.24 12.57
N GLU A 217 14.44 14.18 13.12
CA GLU A 217 14.20 14.30 14.56
C GLU A 217 12.71 14.21 14.85
N VAL A 218 12.32 13.25 15.69
CA VAL A 218 10.96 13.13 16.20
C VAL A 218 10.90 13.62 17.65
N TYR A 219 10.00 14.54 17.92
CA TYR A 219 9.78 15.05 19.27
C TYR A 219 8.29 15.31 19.55
N LYS A 220 7.93 15.39 20.82
CA LYS A 220 6.55 15.71 21.22
C LYS A 220 6.45 17.19 21.61
N LYS A 221 5.51 17.91 21.02
CA LYS A 221 5.14 19.28 21.43
C LYS A 221 3.66 19.31 21.78
N ASN A 222 3.32 19.68 23.01
CA ASN A 222 1.96 19.66 23.53
C ASN A 222 1.28 18.29 23.39
N GLY A 223 2.03 17.20 23.61
CA GLY A 223 1.54 15.83 23.47
C GLY A 223 1.39 15.34 22.03
N LYS A 224 1.66 16.18 21.02
CA LYS A 224 1.59 15.79 19.60
C LYS A 224 2.98 15.47 19.06
N PRO A 225 3.17 14.38 18.29
CA PRO A 225 4.42 14.15 17.58
C PRO A 225 4.63 15.25 16.53
N ILE A 226 5.86 15.71 16.44
CA ILE A 226 6.37 16.59 15.38
C ILE A 226 7.62 15.92 14.83
N VAL A 227 7.70 15.88 13.50
CA VAL A 227 8.85 15.41 12.76
C VAL A 227 9.55 16.62 12.16
N ARG A 228 10.86 16.73 12.39
CA ARG A 228 11.76 17.55 11.58
C ARG A 228 12.52 16.63 10.66
N CYS A 229 12.64 17.04 9.40
CA CYS A 229 13.15 16.22 8.32
C CYS A 229 14.00 17.14 7.45
N GLU A 230 15.32 16.91 7.46
CA GLU A 230 16.22 17.50 6.48
C GLU A 230 16.48 16.45 5.39
N SER A 231 16.39 16.86 4.13
CA SER A 231 16.41 15.94 3.01
C SER A 231 17.54 16.26 2.06
N TYR A 232 18.31 15.24 1.73
CA TYR A 232 19.43 15.33 0.82
C TYR A 232 19.36 14.18 -0.19
N PHE A 233 19.88 14.39 -1.39
CA PHE A 233 20.03 13.33 -2.38
C PHE A 233 21.45 13.30 -2.93
N LYS A 234 21.90 12.14 -3.40
CA LYS A 234 23.13 11.99 -4.17
C LYS A 234 22.82 11.53 -5.59
N ILE A 235 23.71 11.88 -6.50
CA ILE A 235 23.77 11.37 -7.88
C ILE A 235 25.14 10.73 -8.05
N GLY A 236 25.21 9.40 -8.13
CA GLY A 236 26.48 8.67 -8.16
C GLY A 236 27.38 9.00 -6.96
N ASP A 237 28.64 9.32 -7.24
CA ASP A 237 29.66 9.69 -6.23
C ASP A 237 29.68 11.19 -5.88
N HIS A 238 28.69 11.97 -6.35
CA HIS A 238 28.63 13.40 -6.05
C HIS A 238 28.26 13.66 -4.58
N PRO A 239 28.70 14.80 -4.01
CA PRO A 239 28.29 15.22 -2.68
C PRO A 239 26.76 15.31 -2.56
N ALA A 240 26.25 14.99 -1.36
CA ALA A 240 24.82 15.10 -1.07
C ALA A 240 24.34 16.54 -1.25
N GLN A 241 23.24 16.70 -1.98
CA GLN A 241 22.60 17.98 -2.27
C GLN A 241 21.32 18.10 -1.46
N TYR A 242 21.18 19.21 -0.75
CA TYR A 242 19.95 19.52 -0.04
C TYR A 242 18.80 19.74 -1.03
N PHE A 243 17.63 19.23 -0.68
CA PHE A 243 16.39 19.60 -1.35
C PHE A 243 15.28 19.81 -0.32
N GLU A 244 14.42 20.76 -0.62
CA GLU A 244 13.26 21.05 0.23
C GLU A 244 12.10 20.19 -0.27
N LEU A 245 11.50 19.43 0.63
CA LEU A 245 10.30 18.68 0.32
C LEU A 245 9.15 19.65 0.11
N THR A 246 8.37 19.42 -0.94
CA THR A 246 7.29 20.32 -1.35
C THR A 246 6.14 20.39 -0.35
N SER A 247 6.09 19.50 0.66
CA SER A 247 5.21 19.65 1.81
C SER A 247 5.80 19.08 3.11
N ASP A 248 5.67 19.84 4.20
CA ASP A 248 6.01 19.37 5.57
C ASP A 248 5.12 18.19 6.04
N PHE A 249 3.96 18.00 5.40
CA PHE A 249 2.97 16.99 5.76
C PHE A 249 3.40 15.58 5.31
N GLU A 250 3.93 15.44 4.09
CA GLU A 250 4.27 14.14 3.51
C GLU A 250 5.48 13.48 4.21
N CYS A 251 6.53 14.23 4.61
CA CYS A 251 7.64 13.64 5.38
C CYS A 251 7.19 13.20 6.79
N THR A 252 6.34 13.99 7.45
CA THR A 252 5.89 13.68 8.81
C THR A 252 5.16 12.33 8.87
N ASP A 253 4.28 12.07 7.91
CA ASP A 253 3.50 10.84 7.87
C ASP A 253 4.37 9.62 7.53
N VAL A 254 5.27 9.74 6.56
CA VAL A 254 6.15 8.62 6.18
C VAL A 254 7.12 8.25 7.31
N ILE A 255 7.68 9.25 7.99
CA ILE A 255 8.54 9.03 9.16
C ILE A 255 7.77 8.42 10.33
N ALA A 256 6.53 8.85 10.58
CA ALA A 256 5.69 8.24 11.60
C ALA A 256 5.41 6.75 11.29
N ARG A 257 5.25 6.38 10.00
CA ARG A 257 5.13 4.98 9.56
C ARG A 257 6.36 4.19 9.90
N PHE A 258 7.50 4.78 9.61
CA PHE A 258 8.77 4.13 9.83
C PHE A 258 9.04 3.89 11.32
N GLN A 259 8.80 4.90 12.16
CA GLN A 259 8.96 4.79 13.60
C GLN A 259 8.02 3.74 14.22
N TYR A 260 6.75 3.71 13.83
CA TYR A 260 5.81 2.69 14.31
C TYR A 260 6.24 1.27 13.96
N LEU A 261 6.69 1.04 12.71
CA LEU A 261 7.17 -0.26 12.27
C LEU A 261 8.41 -0.72 13.08
N MET A 262 9.34 0.20 13.35
CA MET A 262 10.49 -0.08 14.20
C MET A 262 10.09 -0.36 15.66
N GLU A 263 9.07 0.32 16.18
CA GLU A 263 8.56 0.10 17.54
C GLU A 263 7.95 -1.30 17.70
N GLN A 264 7.29 -1.84 16.67
CA GLN A 264 6.80 -3.24 16.67
C GLN A 264 7.95 -4.26 16.78
N GLU A 265 9.14 -3.90 16.29
CA GLU A 265 10.37 -4.68 16.42
C GLU A 265 11.16 -4.36 17.70
N GLY A 266 10.59 -3.55 18.60
CA GLY A 266 11.17 -3.18 19.89
C GLY A 266 12.22 -2.08 19.81
N GLN A 267 12.31 -1.36 18.69
CA GLN A 267 13.28 -0.29 18.47
C GLN A 267 12.59 1.07 18.48
N HIS A 268 13.17 2.02 19.20
CA HIS A 268 12.69 3.40 19.24
C HIS A 268 13.88 4.33 19.05
N TRP A 269 13.70 5.40 18.28
CA TRP A 269 14.71 6.43 18.09
C TRP A 269 14.06 7.81 18.15
N ARG A 270 14.84 8.78 18.64
CA ARG A 270 14.45 10.20 18.64
C ARG A 270 15.04 10.93 17.45
N LYS A 271 16.28 10.59 17.09
CA LYS A 271 16.97 11.10 15.92
C LYS A 271 17.52 9.92 15.12
N ALA A 272 17.38 9.97 13.81
CA ALA A 272 17.97 8.98 12.93
C ALA A 272 18.37 9.62 11.61
N SER A 273 19.49 9.17 11.07
CA SER A 273 19.86 9.36 9.68
C SER A 273 19.42 8.14 8.89
N LEU A 274 18.50 8.34 7.95
CA LEU A 274 17.95 7.30 7.09
C LEU A 274 18.59 7.41 5.72
N THR A 275 19.25 6.34 5.26
CA THR A 275 19.81 6.25 3.91
C THR A 275 19.01 5.25 3.09
N PHE A 276 18.38 5.75 2.05
CA PHE A 276 17.62 4.98 1.09
C PHE A 276 18.50 4.76 -0.13
N GLU A 277 18.88 3.51 -0.35
CA GLU A 277 19.63 3.12 -1.53
C GLU A 277 18.63 2.72 -2.62
N ASN A 278 18.80 3.24 -3.83
CA ASN A 278 17.90 2.93 -4.94
C ASN A 278 17.93 1.41 -5.23
N GLY A 279 16.91 0.70 -4.75
CA GLY A 279 16.74 -0.75 -4.94
C GLY A 279 17.38 -1.67 -3.89
N ALA A 280 18.00 -1.16 -2.81
CA ALA A 280 18.77 -1.99 -1.87
C ALA A 280 18.35 -1.92 -0.39
N GLY A 281 17.22 -1.28 -0.07
CA GLY A 281 16.68 -1.20 1.30
C GLY A 281 16.92 0.15 1.98
N VAL A 282 16.70 0.20 3.29
CA VAL A 282 16.87 1.39 4.13
C VAL A 282 17.93 1.09 5.19
N LYS A 283 18.98 1.92 5.24
CA LYS A 283 19.93 1.91 6.34
C LYS A 283 19.50 2.95 7.37
N VAL A 284 19.44 2.54 8.63
CA VAL A 284 19.05 3.40 9.74
C VAL A 284 20.24 3.56 10.66
N CYS A 285 20.76 4.78 10.75
CA CYS A 285 21.75 5.14 11.75
C CYS A 285 21.03 5.92 12.86
N ILE A 286 20.80 5.27 14.00
CA ILE A 286 20.22 5.95 15.17
C ILE A 286 21.32 6.84 15.76
N THR A 287 21.11 8.15 15.69
CA THR A 287 22.04 9.14 16.24
C THR A 287 21.56 9.50 17.64
N ASP A 288 21.98 8.75 18.66
CA ASP A 288 21.60 9.02 20.05
C ASP A 288 22.06 10.42 20.51
N GLU A 289 21.09 11.32 20.74
CA GLU A 289 21.18 12.54 21.56
C GLU A 289 19.86 12.87 22.28
#